data_AF-A0A496N5U2-F1
#
_entry.id   AF-A0A496N5U2-F1
#
_cell.length_a   1.000
_cell.length_b   1.000
_cell.length_c   1.000
_cell.angle_alpha   90.00
_cell.angle_beta   90.00
_cell.angle_gamma   90.00
#
_symmetry.space_group_name_H-M   'P 1'
#
loop_
_entity.id
_entity.type
_entity.pdbx_description
1 polymer ?
#
loop_
_entity_poly.entity_id
_entity_poly.type
_entity_poly.pdbx_seq_one_letter_code
_entity_poly.pdbx_strand_id
1 'polypeptide(L)' 'MARRPLVMGNWKLNGSKAFTKELIEGLKAELHDVTGCDV' A
#
# COMPACT_ATOMS: atom_id res chain seq x y z
N MET A 1 -18.61 4.17 -18.05
CA MET A 1 -17.90 4.16 -16.76
C MET A 1 -16.40 4.09 -17.02
N ALA A 2 -15.60 4.92 -16.34
CA ALA A 2 -14.14 4.82 -16.39
C ALA A 2 -13.66 3.69 -15.46
N ARG A 3 -12.54 3.04 -15.79
CA ARG A 3 -11.92 2.04 -14.91
C ARG A 3 -11.38 2.73 -13.64
N ARG A 4 -11.59 2.10 -12.49
CA ARG A 4 -10.92 2.51 -11.24
C ARG A 4 -9.43 2.13 -11.33
N PRO A 5 -8.51 3.02 -10.95
CA PRO A 5 -7.09 2.71 -10.94
C PRO A 5 -6.73 1.74 -9.80
N LEU A 6 -5.69 0.94 -10.05
CA LEU A 6 -5.07 0.04 -9.08
C LEU A 6 -3.56 0.31 -9.05
N VAL A 7 -3.02 0.50 -7.86
CA VAL A 7 -1.58 0.59 -7.61
C VAL A 7 -1.18 -0.61 -6.76
N MET A 8 -0.25 -1.43 -7.22
CA MET A 8 0.17 -2.65 -6.51
C MET A 8 1.67 -2.63 -6.22
N GLY A 9 2.03 -2.76 -4.94
CA GLY A 9 3.42 -2.74 -4.49
C GLY A 9 4.13 -4.07 -4.70
N ASN A 10 5.08 -4.14 -5.64
CA ASN A 10 5.98 -5.29 -5.79
C ASN A 10 7.27 -5.08 -4.99
N TRP A 11 7.36 -5.71 -3.82
CA TRP A 11 8.51 -5.58 -2.92
C TRP A 11 9.71 -6.42 -3.35
N LYS A 12 9.53 -7.36 -4.30
CA LYS A 12 10.57 -8.29 -4.77
C LYS A 12 11.24 -9.00 -3.58
N LEU A 13 12.57 -9.15 -3.63
CA LEU A 13 13.37 -9.75 -2.56
C LEU A 13 13.79 -8.71 -1.51
N ASN A 14 12.83 -7.92 -1.00
CA ASN A 14 13.05 -6.98 0.09
C ASN A 14 12.03 -7.25 1.20
N GLY A 15 12.52 -7.54 2.40
CA GLY A 15 11.66 -7.76 3.54
C GLY A 15 12.41 -8.25 4.77
N SER A 16 11.98 -7.75 5.92
CA SER A 16 12.30 -8.27 7.26
C SER A 16 11.06 -8.07 8.15
N LYS A 17 11.00 -8.74 9.31
CA LYS A 17 9.85 -8.58 10.22
C LYS A 17 9.64 -7.13 10.67
N ALA A 18 10.73 -6.40 10.93
CA ALA A 18 10.68 -5.00 11.30
C ALA A 18 10.19 -4.13 10.13
N PHE A 19 10.77 -4.31 8.95
CA PHE A 19 10.38 -3.59 7.74
C PHE A 19 8.89 -3.77 7.41
N THR A 20 8.40 -5.01 7.43
CA THR A 20 6.99 -5.29 7.10
C THR A 20 6.05 -4.62 8.10
N LYS A 21 6.41 -4.60 9.39
CA LYS A 21 5.61 -3.93 10.42
C LYS A 21 5.55 -2.43 10.16
N GLU A 22 6.70 -1.78 10.01
CA GLU A 22 6.81 -0.34 9.78
C GLU A 22 6.07 0.09 8.51
N LEU A 23 6.24 -0.67 7.41
CA LEU A 23 5.60 -0.35 6.15
C LEU A 23 4.07 -0.46 6.23
N ILE A 24 3.54 -1.52 6.85
CA ILE A 24 2.08 -1.69 6.97
C ILE A 24 1.46 -0.66 7.92
N GLU A 25 2.13 -0.33 9.03
CA GLU A 25 1.67 0.72 9.96
C GLU A 25 1.65 2.09 9.28
N GLY A 26 2.71 2.44 8.54
CA GLY A 26 2.78 3.66 7.75
C GLY A 26 1.71 3.74 6.66
N LEU A 27 1.55 2.69 5.85
CA LEU A 27 0.53 2.67 4.79
C LEU A 27 -0.89 2.85 5.34
N LYS A 28 -1.21 2.23 6.48
CA LYS A 28 -2.53 2.39 7.12
C LYS A 28 -2.78 3.82 7.59
N ALA A 29 -1.76 4.48 8.18
CA ALA A 29 -1.88 5.85 8.64
C ALA A 29 -2.04 6.83 7.47
N GLU A 30 -1.20 6.68 6.44
CA GLU A 30 -1.15 7.65 5.33
C GLU A 30 -2.29 7.47 4.31
N LEU A 31 -2.81 6.24 4.14
CA LEU A 31 -3.82 5.94 3.10
C LEU A 31 -5.26 5.84 3.64
N HIS A 32 -5.51 6.16 4.91
CA HIS A 32 -6.80 5.91 5.59
C HIS A 32 -8.02 6.52 4.87
N ASP A 33 -7.86 7.68 4.22
CA ASP A 33 -8.94 8.40 3.53
C ASP A 33 -8.81 8.39 1.99
N VAL A 34 -7.92 7.55 1.44
CA VAL A 34 -7.76 7.46 -0.01
C VAL A 34 -9.00 6.82 -0.63
N THR A 35 -9.77 7.64 -1.33
CA THR A 35 -10.96 7.22 -2.09
C THR A 35 -10.73 7.54 -3.56
N GLY A 36 -10.74 6.51 -4.42
CA GLY A 36 -10.58 6.70 -5.88
C GLY A 36 -9.49 5.84 -6.51
N CYS A 37 -8.68 5.14 -5.72
CA CYS A 37 -7.71 4.16 -6.17
C CYS A 37 -7.76 2.95 -5.25
N ASP A 38 -7.58 1.75 -5.82
CA ASP A 38 -7.31 0.55 -5.04
C ASP A 38 -5.79 0.42 -4.86
N VAL A 39 -5.37 -0.02 -3.67
CA VAL A 39 -3.97 -0.09 -3.21
C VAL A 39 -3.72 -1.34 -2.41
#